data_AF-A0A354X3Z4-F1
#
_entry.id   AF-A0A354X3Z4-F1
#
_cell.length_a   1.000
_cell.length_b   1.000
_cell.length_c   1.000
_cell.angle_alpha   90.00
_cell.angle_beta   90.00
_cell.angle_gamma   90.00
#
_symmetry.space_group_name_H-M   'P 1'
#
loop_
_entity.id
_entity.type
_entity.pdbx_description
1 polymer ?
#
loop_
_entity_poly.entity_id
_entity_poly.type
_entity_poly.pdbx_seq_one_letter_code
_entity_poly.pdbx_strand_id
1 'polypeptide(L)'
;MREKVEPVKHVIDYAARAMKELGIQPHIKPIRGGTDGARLSFMGLPCPNIFAGGLNFHGRHELLPIPSLEKASQVIVKIAQLVAQDHE
;
A
#
# COMPACT_ATOMS: atom_id res chain seq x y z
N MET A 1 14.05 3.60 -4.69
CA MET A 1 12.58 3.78 -4.76
C MET A 1 12.13 5.17 -4.33
N ARG A 2 12.62 5.75 -3.20
CA ARG A 2 12.23 7.10 -2.75
C ARG A 2 12.25 8.14 -3.88
N GLU A 3 13.35 8.25 -4.61
CA GLU A 3 13.50 9.18 -5.75
C GLU A 3 12.48 8.98 -6.88
N LYS A 4 11.88 7.79 -7.00
CA LYS A 4 10.87 7.48 -8.02
C LYS A 4 9.46 7.76 -7.53
N VAL A 5 9.23 7.67 -6.22
CA VAL A 5 7.90 7.83 -5.60
C VAL A 5 7.67 9.26 -5.09
N GLU A 6 8.71 9.93 -4.58
CA GLU A 6 8.62 11.30 -4.05
C GLU A 6 8.12 12.35 -5.06
N PRO A 7 8.38 12.22 -6.39
CA PRO A 7 7.79 13.10 -7.40
C PRO A 7 6.29 12.87 -7.65
N VAL A 8 5.75 11.69 -7.29
CA VAL A 8 4.37 11.27 -7.61
C VAL A 8 3.57 10.96 -6.35
N LYS A 9 3.66 11.80 -5.31
CA LYS A 9 3.06 11.51 -3.98
C LYS A 9 1.57 11.15 -3.99
N HIS A 10 0.82 11.58 -5.01
CA HIS A 10 -0.59 11.22 -5.17
C HIS A 10 -0.84 9.69 -5.07
N VAL A 11 0.11 8.84 -5.49
CA VAL A 11 -0.01 7.38 -5.36
C VAL A 11 -0.06 6.92 -3.90
N ILE A 12 0.64 7.61 -2.99
CA ILE A 12 0.57 7.39 -1.55
C ILE A 12 -0.71 8.03 -0.98
N ASP A 13 -1.10 9.20 -1.49
CA ASP A 13 -2.27 9.94 -1.01
C ASP A 13 -3.57 9.16 -1.22
N TYR A 14 -3.73 8.47 -2.36
CA TYR A 14 -4.87 7.56 -2.59
C TYR A 14 -4.95 6.45 -1.55
N ALA A 15 -3.82 5.80 -1.26
CA ALA A 15 -3.75 4.76 -0.22
C ALA A 15 -4.06 5.33 1.17
N ALA A 16 -3.53 6.51 1.50
CA ALA A 16 -3.79 7.18 2.77
C ALA A 16 -5.26 7.60 2.92
N ARG A 17 -5.89 8.10 1.86
CA ARG A 17 -7.32 8.45 1.82
C ARG A 17 -8.18 7.21 2.00
N ALA A 18 -7.90 6.14 1.25
CA ALA A 18 -8.61 4.86 1.38
C ALA A 18 -8.55 4.30 2.81
N MET A 19 -7.37 4.34 3.44
CA MET A 19 -7.20 3.91 4.83
C MET A 19 -8.05 4.76 5.79
N LYS A 20 -8.01 6.10 5.65
CA LYS A 20 -8.79 7.01 6.51
C LYS A 20 -10.30 6.78 6.38
N GLU A 21 -10.82 6.61 5.15
CA GLU A 21 -12.25 6.35 4.91
C GLU A 21 -12.70 5.00 5.51
N LEU A 22 -11.79 4.05 5.69
CA LEU A 22 -12.05 2.74 6.32
C LEU A 22 -11.77 2.72 7.83
N GLY A 23 -11.46 3.88 8.43
CA GLY A 23 -11.15 4.02 9.85
C GLY A 23 -9.77 3.48 10.25
N ILE A 24 -8.83 3.38 9.31
CA ILE A 24 -7.48 2.88 9.53
C ILE A 24 -6.51 4.06 9.57
N GLN A 25 -5.73 4.20 10.64
CA GLN A 25 -4.71 5.25 10.73
C GLN A 25 -3.54 4.94 9.78
N PRO A 26 -3.22 5.80 8.80
CA PRO A 26 -2.08 5.57 7.91
C PRO A 26 -0.76 5.85 8.63
N HIS A 27 0.17 4.90 8.52
CA HIS A 27 1.55 5.04 9.01
C HIS A 27 2.53 5.13 7.84
N ILE A 28 2.76 6.35 7.37
CA ILE A 28 3.61 6.61 6.22
C ILE A 28 5.05 6.82 6.70
N LYS A 29 5.92 5.83 6.45
CA LYS A 29 7.34 5.92 6.77
C LYS A 29 8.18 5.25 5.69
N PRO A 30 9.43 5.68 5.50
CA PRO A 30 10.38 4.93 4.70
C PRO A 30 10.57 3.52 5.27
N ILE A 31 10.49 2.51 4.42
CA ILE A 31 10.83 1.13 4.77
C ILE A 31 11.89 0.59 3.81
N ARG A 32 12.65 -0.41 4.26
CA ARG A 32 13.50 -1.23 3.38
C ARG A 32 12.72 -2.47 2.95
N GLY A 33 13.00 -2.96 1.74
CA GLY A 33 12.33 -4.12 1.15
C GLY A 33 11.44 -3.74 -0.03
N GLY A 34 10.83 -4.76 -0.64
CA GLY A 34 10.07 -4.65 -1.89
C GLY A 34 10.98 -4.72 -3.10
N THR A 35 11.30 -5.94 -3.55
CA THR A 35 12.16 -6.18 -4.73
C THR A 35 11.45 -5.78 -6.01
N ASP A 36 10.27 -6.35 -6.26
CA ASP A 36 9.52 -6.13 -7.50
C ASP A 36 9.04 -4.68 -7.61
N GLY A 37 8.44 -4.14 -6.55
CA GLY A 37 7.97 -2.75 -6.51
C GLY A 37 9.10 -1.74 -6.71
N ALA A 38 10.27 -1.97 -6.12
CA ALA A 38 11.44 -1.12 -6.37
C ALA A 38 11.88 -1.21 -7.83
N ARG A 39 12.00 -2.43 -8.38
CA ARG A 39 12.39 -2.64 -9.79
C ARG A 39 11.43 -1.96 -10.76
N LEU A 40 10.12 -2.18 -10.60
CA LEU A 40 9.07 -1.54 -11.41
C LEU A 40 9.15 0.00 -11.30
N SER A 41 9.39 0.53 -10.10
CA SER A 41 9.56 1.98 -9.91
C SER A 41 10.73 2.54 -10.71
N PHE A 42 11.85 1.81 -10.78
CA PHE A 42 13.00 2.21 -11.60
C PHE A 42 12.76 2.03 -13.10
N MET A 43 11.81 1.18 -13.50
CA MET A 43 11.34 1.01 -14.88
C MET A 43 10.27 2.02 -15.29
N GLY A 44 9.89 2.96 -14.42
CA GLY A 44 8.91 4.01 -14.72
C GLY A 44 7.48 3.73 -14.25
N LEU A 45 7.25 2.66 -13.48
CA LEU A 45 5.97 2.38 -12.83
C LEU A 45 6.12 2.49 -11.31
N PRO A 46 5.86 3.67 -10.71
CA PRO A 46 6.02 3.88 -9.26
C PRO A 46 5.12 2.94 -8.44
N CYS A 47 5.73 2.13 -7.59
CA CYS A 47 5.05 1.13 -6.76
C CYS A 47 5.44 1.32 -5.28
N PRO A 48 4.80 2.24 -4.53
CA PRO A 48 5.02 2.32 -3.10
C PRO A 48 4.58 1.00 -2.42
N ASN A 49 5.24 0.66 -1.32
CA ASN A 49 4.86 -0.52 -0.54
C ASN A 49 3.54 -0.26 0.21
N ILE A 50 2.63 -1.23 0.16
CA ILE A 50 1.41 -1.29 0.98
C ILE A 50 1.45 -2.55 1.86
N PHE A 51 0.80 -2.50 3.01
CA PHE A 51 0.79 -3.62 3.95
C PHE A 51 -0.05 -4.80 3.41
N ALA A 52 0.28 -6.02 3.84
CA ALA A 52 -0.51 -7.22 3.56
C ALA A 52 -1.39 -7.69 4.73
N GLY A 53 -1.20 -7.08 5.92
CA GLY A 53 -1.96 -7.42 7.15
C GLY A 53 -1.39 -8.60 7.94
N GLY A 54 -0.35 -9.26 7.45
CA GLY A 54 0.30 -10.39 8.11
C GLY A 54 1.29 -10.01 9.21
N LEU A 55 1.68 -11.02 9.99
CA LEU A 55 2.63 -10.93 11.09
C LEU A 55 3.69 -12.03 10.94
N ASN A 56 4.89 -11.77 11.49
CA ASN A 56 6.01 -12.73 11.53
C ASN A 56 6.42 -13.32 10.17
N PHE A 57 6.39 -12.50 9.11
CA PHE A 57 6.79 -12.91 7.75
C PHE A 57 8.14 -13.65 7.74
N HIS A 58 8.19 -14.78 7.03
CA HIS A 58 9.34 -15.70 6.92
C HIS A 58 9.74 -16.41 8.22
N GLY A 59 8.85 -16.45 9.22
CA GLY A 59 9.05 -17.15 10.48
C GLY A 59 8.19 -18.41 10.61
N ARG A 60 8.55 -19.31 11.53
CA ARG A 60 7.74 -20.50 11.88
C ARG A 60 6.33 -20.16 12.41
N HIS A 61 6.14 -18.93 12.86
CA HIS A 61 4.87 -18.41 13.41
C HIS A 61 4.26 -17.35 12.49
N GLU A 62 4.53 -17.40 11.18
CA GLU A 62 3.89 -16.54 10.18
C GLU A 62 2.37 -16.76 10.21
N LEU A 63 1.61 -15.66 10.28
CA LEU A 63 0.16 -15.73 10.33
C LEU A 63 -0.48 -14.45 9.75
N LEU A 64 -1.71 -14.59 9.27
CA LEU A 64 -2.54 -13.50 8.80
C LEU A 64 -3.86 -13.50 9.55
N PRO A 65 -4.13 -12.53 10.45
CA PRO A 65 -5.41 -12.46 11.13
C PRO A 65 -6.55 -12.17 10.13
N ILE A 66 -7.67 -12.87 10.26
CA ILE A 66 -8.84 -12.68 9.39
C ILE A 66 -9.29 -11.20 9.33
N PRO A 67 -9.42 -10.47 10.45
CA PRO A 67 -9.82 -9.05 10.38
C PRO A 67 -8.81 -8.18 9.62
N SER A 68 -7.53 -8.52 9.69
CA SER A 68 -6.47 -7.82 8.95
C SER A 68 -6.54 -8.10 7.45
N LEU A 69 -6.82 -9.36 7.07
CA LEU A 69 -7.05 -9.74 5.67
C LEU A 69 -8.26 -9.00 5.08
N GLU A 70 -9.38 -8.97 5.81
CA GLU A 70 -10.60 -8.27 5.39
C GLU A 70 -10.33 -6.78 5.18
N LYS A 71 -9.65 -6.12 6.14
CA LYS A 71 -9.30 -4.71 6.04
C LYS A 71 -8.30 -4.43 4.90
N ALA A 72 -7.31 -5.30 4.70
CA ALA A 72 -6.37 -5.17 3.58
C ALA A 72 -7.10 -5.23 2.22
N SER A 73 -8.02 -6.20 2.08
CA SER A 73 -8.86 -6.32 0.88
C SER A 73 -9.71 -5.06 0.64
N GLN A 74 -10.39 -4.57 1.69
CA GLN A 74 -11.19 -3.35 1.63
C GLN A 74 -10.36 -2.13 1.18
N VAL A 75 -9.12 -1.99 1.67
CA VAL A 75 -8.23 -0.88 1.29
C VAL A 75 -7.91 -0.93 -0.21
N ILE A 76 -7.58 -2.10 -0.77
CA ILE A 76 -7.27 -2.22 -2.20
C ILE A 76 -8.48 -1.86 -3.07
N VAL A 77 -9.66 -2.38 -2.74
CA VAL A 77 -10.89 -2.06 -3.45
C VAL A 77 -11.20 -0.57 -3.35
N LYS A 78 -11.05 0.02 -2.15
CA LYS A 78 -11.29 1.44 -1.93
C LYS A 78 -10.33 2.32 -2.74
N ILE A 79 -9.04 1.96 -2.83
CA ILE A 79 -8.08 2.67 -3.69
C ILE A 79 -8.58 2.69 -5.13
N ALA A 80 -8.97 1.52 -5.68
CA ALA A 80 -9.48 1.44 -7.05
C ALA A 80 -10.74 2.31 -7.27
N GLN A 81 -11.67 2.32 -6.31
CA GLN A 81 -12.85 3.18 -6.35
C GLN A 81 -12.50 4.66 -6.38
N LEU A 82 -11.60 5.11 -5.49
CA LEU A 82 -11.19 6.51 -5.39
C LEU A 82 -10.49 6.98 -6.67
N VAL A 83 -9.61 6.15 -7.22
CA VAL A 83 -8.93 6.44 -8.48
C VAL A 83 -9.95 6.53 -9.63
N ALA A 84 -10.91 5.61 -9.71
CA ALA A 84 -11.94 5.68 -10.75
C ALA A 84 -12.77 6.96 -10.66
N GLN A 85 -13.20 7.35 -9.45
CA GLN A 85 -14.03 8.55 -9.22
C GLN A 85 -13.31 9.86 -9.54
N ASP A 86 -12.03 9.98 -9.18
CA ASP A 86 -11.27 11.21 -9.39
C ASP A 86 -10.81 11.38 -10.86
N HIS A 87 -11.06 10.37 -11.72
CA HIS A 87 -10.71 10.35 -13.15
C HIS A 87 -11.93 10.23 -14.10
N GLU A 88 -13.16 10.34 -13.58
CA GLU A 88 -14.39 10.57 -14.34
C GLU A 88 -14.63 12.08 -14.55
#